data_AF-A0A1F8APR1-F1
#
_entry.id   AF-A0A1F8APR1-F1
#
_cell.length_a   1.000
_cell.length_b   1.000
_cell.length_c   1.000
_cell.angle_alpha   90.00
_cell.angle_beta   90.00
_cell.angle_gamma   90.00
#
_symmetry.space_group_name_H-M   'P 1'
#
loop_
_entity.id
_entity.type
_entity.pdbx_description
1 polymer ?
#
loop_
_entity_poly.entity_id
_entity_poly.type
_entity_poly.pdbx_seq_one_letter_code
_entity_poly.pdbx_strand_id
1 'polypeptide(L)'
;MKESAQGNYLIASVSYKIRNPNSIPATVGGHLVLMLGYDLEKKILLFHNPSGDTRENQEYAEISFEQFGRFFAGRGIVIEK
;
A
#
# COMPACT_ATOMS: atom_id res chain seq x y z
N MET A 1 1.52 0.47 -10.52
CA MET A 1 1.86 1.90 -10.64
C MET A 1 1.58 2.50 -12.02
N LYS A 2 1.76 1.77 -13.14
CA LYS A 2 1.42 2.28 -14.49
C LYS A 2 0.01 2.90 -14.60
N GLU A 3 -0.99 2.31 -13.95
CA GLU A 3 -2.37 2.83 -13.94
C GLU A 3 -2.51 4.16 -13.20
N SER A 4 -1.79 4.34 -12.10
CA SER A 4 -1.80 5.60 -11.34
C SER A 4 -1.24 6.76 -12.18
N ALA A 5 -0.23 6.50 -13.03
CA ALA A 5 0.29 7.51 -13.96
C ALA A 5 -0.71 7.90 -15.07
N GLN A 6 -1.73 7.07 -15.34
CA GLN A 6 -2.82 7.38 -16.27
C GLN A 6 -3.98 8.14 -15.59
N GLY A 7 -3.86 8.47 -14.30
CA GLY A 7 -4.89 9.17 -13.54
C GLY A 7 -5.95 8.26 -12.91
N ASN A 8 -5.80 6.94 -13.06
CA ASN A 8 -6.67 5.94 -12.43
C ASN A 8 -6.30 5.78 -10.95
N TYR A 9 -7.27 5.41 -10.12
CA TYR A 9 -7.00 5.03 -8.74
C TYR A 9 -6.65 3.55 -8.65
N LEU A 10 -5.71 3.21 -7.76
CA LEU A 10 -5.29 1.83 -7.51
C LEU A 10 -5.53 1.48 -6.05
N ILE A 11 -6.33 0.45 -5.80
CA ILE A 11 -6.54 -0.12 -4.47
C ILE A 11 -5.79 -1.46 -4.42
N ALA A 12 -4.90 -1.63 -3.46
CA ALA A 12 -4.16 -2.88 -3.27
C ALA A 12 -4.74 -3.70 -2.11
N SER A 13 -4.84 -5.01 -2.29
CA SER A 13 -5.15 -5.93 -1.19
C SER A 13 -3.88 -6.32 -0.46
N VAL A 14 -3.87 -6.08 0.86
CA VAL A 14 -2.71 -6.29 1.73
C VAL A 14 -3.15 -6.93 3.05
N SER A 15 -2.18 -7.42 3.84
CA SER A 15 -2.40 -7.76 5.24
C SER A 15 -2.61 -6.49 6.10
N TYR A 16 -3.52 -6.52 7.07
CA TYR A 16 -3.72 -5.41 8.01
C TYR A 16 -2.48 -5.08 8.87
N LYS A 17 -1.54 -6.03 8.96
CA LYS A 17 -0.26 -5.87 9.66
C LYS A 17 0.68 -4.86 9.01
N ILE A 18 0.39 -4.42 7.78
CA ILE A 18 1.16 -3.39 7.06
C ILE A 18 1.32 -2.09 7.87
N ARG A 19 0.41 -1.79 8.80
CA ARG A 19 0.53 -0.67 9.76
C ARG A 19 1.80 -0.75 10.62
N ASN A 20 2.44 -1.92 10.72
CA ASN A 20 3.76 -2.11 11.32
C ASN A 20 4.67 -2.80 10.30
N PRO A 21 5.44 -2.03 9.49
CA PRO A 21 6.26 -2.57 8.40
C PRO A 21 7.34 -3.59 8.81
N ASN A 22 7.71 -3.64 10.09
CA ASN A 22 8.69 -4.58 10.62
C ASN A 22 8.06 -5.91 11.09
N SER A 23 6.73 -6.01 11.06
CA SER A 23 6.03 -7.24 11.44
C SER A 23 6.05 -8.30 10.33
N ILE A 24 5.88 -9.56 10.71
CA ILE A 24 5.72 -10.68 9.78
C ILE A 24 4.22 -10.99 9.69
N PRO A 25 3.58 -10.88 8.51
CA PRO A 25 2.17 -11.19 8.39
C PRO A 25 1.94 -12.71 8.45
N ALA A 26 0.99 -13.14 9.29
CA ALA A 26 0.55 -14.55 9.30
C ALA A 26 -0.30 -14.89 8.05
N THR A 27 -0.96 -13.89 7.46
CA THR A 27 -1.77 -13.99 6.25
C THR A 27 -1.61 -12.75 5.39
N VAL A 28 -1.76 -12.91 4.08
CA VAL A 28 -1.86 -11.81 3.12
C VAL A 28 -3.32 -11.55 2.74
N GLY A 29 -3.71 -10.28 2.63
CA GLY A 29 -5.09 -9.85 2.32
C GLY A 29 -5.95 -9.58 3.55
N GLY A 30 -7.24 -9.33 3.31
CA GLY A 30 -8.21 -8.94 4.36
C GLY A 30 -8.21 -7.45 4.70
N HIS A 31 -7.26 -6.68 4.13
CA HIS A 31 -7.21 -5.22 4.23
C HIS A 31 -7.01 -4.60 2.84
N LEU A 32 -7.51 -3.38 2.66
CA LEU A 32 -7.40 -2.62 1.42
C LEU A 32 -6.74 -1.28 1.71
N VAL A 33 -5.83 -0.88 0.81
CA VAL A 33 -5.15 0.42 0.86
C VAL A 33 -5.26 1.11 -0.48
N LEU A 34 -5.40 2.44 -0.47
CA LEU A 34 -5.41 3.25 -1.68
C LEU A 34 -3.98 3.71 -1.98
N MET A 35 -3.45 3.32 -3.13
CA MET A 35 -2.12 3.72 -3.57
C MET A 35 -2.15 5.18 -4.03
N LEU A 36 -1.26 6.00 -3.47
CA LEU A 36 -1.16 7.44 -3.75
C LEU A 36 0.03 7.77 -4.65
N GLY A 37 1.12 7.02 -4.55
CA GLY A 37 2.32 7.29 -5.32
C GLY A 37 3.47 6.34 -5.03
N TYR A 38 4.62 6.65 -5.63
CA TYR A 38 5.86 5.91 -5.46
C TYR A 38 7.07 6.81 -5.75
N ASP A 39 8.20 6.49 -5.14
CA ASP A 39 9.51 7.07 -5.42
C ASP A 39 10.45 5.94 -5.82
N LEU A 40 10.96 5.96 -7.06
CA LEU A 40 11.82 4.92 -7.60
C LEU A 40 13.26 5.00 -7.07
N GLU A 41 13.75 6.20 -6.77
CA GLU A 41 15.10 6.40 -6.26
C GLU A 41 15.20 5.87 -4.84
N LYS A 42 14.21 6.20 -4.00
CA LYS A 42 14.10 5.73 -2.62
C LYS A 42 13.50 4.33 -2.50
N LYS A 43 12.89 3.80 -3.57
CA LYS A 43 12.19 2.51 -3.62
C LYS A 43 11.07 2.41 -2.57
N ILE A 44 10.25 3.45 -2.46
CA ILE A 44 9.14 3.52 -1.51
C ILE A 44 7.79 3.70 -2.23
N LEU A 45 6.74 3.12 -1.64
CA LEU A 45 5.35 3.34 -2.00
C LEU A 45 4.70 4.25 -0.98
N LEU A 46 3.79 5.11 -1.46
CA LEU A 46 2.91 5.94 -0.64
C LEU A 46 1.47 5.46 -0.78
N PHE A 47 0.77 5.31 0.33
CA PHE A 47 -0.62 4.85 0.34
C PHE A 47 -1.42 5.44 1.49
N HIS A 48 -2.72 5.61 1.28
CA HIS A 48 -3.66 5.82 2.36
C HIS A 48 -3.98 4.46 3.00
N ASN A 49 -3.79 4.37 4.31
CA ASN A 49 -3.94 3.17 5.10
C ASN A 49 -5.05 3.35 6.14
N PRO A 50 -6.30 2.92 5.88
CA PRO A 50 -7.41 3.09 6.82
C PRO A 50 -7.17 2.46 8.20
N SER A 51 -6.22 1.54 8.30
CA SER A 51 -5.87 0.84 9.55
C SER A 51 -4.70 1.46 10.33
N GLY A 52 -4.15 2.57 9.83
CA GLY A 52 -3.07 3.32 10.49
C GLY A 52 -3.50 3.80 11.87
N ASP A 53 -2.57 3.75 12.82
CA ASP A 53 -2.73 4.14 14.22
C ASP A 53 -2.24 5.57 14.51
N THR A 54 -1.36 6.10 13.66
CA THR A 54 -0.99 7.52 13.63
C THR A 54 -1.48 8.17 12.35
N ARG A 55 -1.52 9.51 12.34
CA ARG A 55 -1.92 10.28 11.16
C ARG A 55 -1.00 10.02 9.97
N GLU A 56 0.31 9.98 10.22
CA GLU A 56 1.34 9.73 9.21
C GLU A 56 1.17 8.32 8.60
N ASN A 57 0.90 7.34 9.45
CA ASN A 57 0.66 5.95 9.06
C ASN A 57 -0.73 5.70 8.48
N GLN A 58 -1.61 6.70 8.43
CA GLN A 58 -2.96 6.62 7.87
C GLN A 58 -3.10 7.43 6.59
N GLU A 59 -2.72 8.70 6.57
CA GLU A 59 -2.95 9.61 5.44
C GLU A 59 -1.98 9.35 4.28
N TYR A 60 -0.67 9.27 4.57
CA TYR A 60 0.42 9.14 3.59
C TYR A 60 1.47 8.14 4.08
N ALA A 61 1.04 6.91 4.36
CA ALA A 61 1.93 5.88 4.87
C ALA A 61 3.02 5.56 3.82
N GLU A 62 4.28 5.60 4.25
CA GLU A 62 5.44 5.25 3.44
C GLU A 62 5.94 3.85 3.79
N ILE A 63 6.30 3.06 2.78
CA ILE A 63 6.87 1.73 2.97
C ILE A 63 7.82 1.39 1.82
N SER A 64 8.89 0.65 2.10
CA SER A 64 9.77 0.15 1.03
C SER A 64 9.04 -0.85 0.13
N PHE A 65 9.48 -0.96 -1.12
CA PHE A 65 8.98 -1.96 -2.07
C PHE A 65 9.09 -3.38 -1.52
N GLU A 66 10.22 -3.69 -0.86
CA GLU A 66 10.48 -4.99 -0.28
C GLU A 66 9.49 -5.30 0.85
N GLN A 67 9.30 -4.38 1.80
CA GLN A 67 8.36 -4.58 2.90
C GLN A 67 6.92 -4.68 2.38
N PHE A 68 6.51 -3.82 1.44
CA PHE A 68 5.17 -3.90 0.85
C PHE A 68 4.90 -5.27 0.23
N GLY A 69 5.88 -5.83 -0.49
CA GLY A 69 5.78 -7.15 -1.11
C GLY A 69 5.46 -8.26 -0.11
N ARG A 70 5.89 -8.15 1.15
CA ARG A 70 5.59 -9.12 2.21
C ARG A 70 4.11 -9.11 2.62
N PHE A 71 3.45 -7.96 2.50
CA PHE A 71 2.05 -7.80 2.89
C PHE A 71 1.07 -7.93 1.71
N PHE A 72 1.56 -7.75 0.48
CA PHE A 72 0.74 -7.71 -0.73
C PHE A 72 0.13 -9.08 -1.05
N ALA A 73 -1.19 -9.10 -1.27
CA ALA A 73 -1.93 -10.33 -1.56
C ALA A 73 -1.94 -10.72 -3.05
N GLY A 74 -1.10 -10.08 -3.88
CA GLY A 74 -0.99 -10.36 -5.32
C GLY A 74 -2.16 -9.84 -6.16
N ARG A 75 -3.07 -9.05 -5.59
CA ARG A 75 -4.26 -8.55 -6.28
C ARG A 75 -4.61 -7.11 -5.86
N GLY A 76 -5.25 -6.41 -6.77
CA GLY A 76 -5.74 -5.05 -6.58
C GLY A 76 -6.89 -4.73 -7.51
N ILE A 77 -7.45 -3.54 -7.35
CA ILE A 77 -8.55 -3.00 -8.15
C ILE A 77 -8.05 -1.70 -8.76
N VAL A 78 -8.28 -1.54 -10.06
CA VAL A 78 -8.09 -0.27 -10.77
C VAL A 78 -9.47 0.36 -10.90
N ILE A 79 -9.58 1.63 -10.51
CA ILE A 79 -10.77 2.45 -10.74
C ILE A 79 -10.39 3.45 -11.81
N GLU A 80 -10.95 3.24 -12.99
CA GLU A 80 -10.81 4.14 -14.13
C GLU A 80 -11.64 5.41 -13.88
N LYS A 81 -11.12 6.55 -14.31
CA LYS A 81 -11.86 7.82 -14.29
C LYS A 81 -12.73 7.98 -15.53
#